data_AF-A0A970V2K4-F1
#
_entry.id   AF-A0A970V2K4-F1
#
_cell.length_a   1.000
_cell.length_b   1.000
_cell.length_c   1.000
_cell.angle_alpha   90.00
_cell.angle_beta   90.00
_cell.angle_gamma   90.00
#
_symmetry.space_group_name_H-M   'P 1'
#
loop_
_entity.id
_entity.type
_entity.pdbx_description
1 polymer ?
#
loop_
_entity_poly.entity_id
_entity_poly.type
_entity_poly.pdbx_seq_one_letter_code
_entity_poly.pdbx_strand_id
1 'polypeptide(L)'
;MLLKESSLEFISRHALPERGPGRYRYSLTVSEPTLYSSCYAVLTRDLYGDLATLTETERREWLAYLNTHQDPDGLYRDPVIFDQGWYAGDPFHCGRPHLTCHVIQALTCLGGVAPRPFALAEEYASLATLAHWLQARDWGARVAWTGNEIMNLGNLLQYSRDYHHDDRAGRAVSFLLDWLEANHLDPATGVWGSLDLSDPLQRSHAVQAAYHWWPLFAYDRRPFPCAERALDTVLATQNPRGGFGWGVHNPEEPFNSSACEDIDSLDPLARLSLQTQYRREEIYGALRRAREWVLENRMPDGGFVFMRGKPFEYGHPALRSEAGQGAMFPTWFRTLSLAILETALGQEGWRFCPAPGNQLRPTAPV
;
A
#
# COMPACT_ATOMS: atom_id res chain seq x y z
N MET A 1 -23.92 -13.22 -2.61
CA MET A 1 -23.04 -12.87 -3.73
C MET A 1 -21.60 -13.15 -3.33
N LEU A 2 -20.85 -13.88 -4.15
CA LEU A 2 -19.45 -14.21 -3.85
C LEU A 2 -18.61 -12.92 -3.76
N LEU A 3 -17.56 -12.91 -2.93
CA LEU A 3 -16.73 -11.72 -2.67
C LEU A 3 -16.27 -11.05 -3.98
N LYS A 4 -15.63 -11.84 -4.86
CA LYS A 4 -15.16 -11.40 -6.17
C LYS A 4 -16.24 -10.72 -7.01
N GLU A 5 -17.38 -11.38 -7.20
CA GLU A 5 -18.49 -10.85 -8.03
C GLU A 5 -18.95 -9.49 -7.53
N SER A 6 -19.15 -9.36 -6.22
CA SER A 6 -19.63 -8.10 -5.64
C SER A 6 -18.61 -6.97 -5.71
N SER A 7 -17.32 -7.28 -5.54
CA SER A 7 -16.28 -6.27 -5.61
C SER A 7 -16.10 -5.81 -7.06
N LEU A 8 -16.17 -6.71 -8.04
CA LEU A 8 -16.14 -6.32 -9.46
C LEU A 8 -17.38 -5.52 -9.87
N GLU A 9 -18.56 -5.85 -9.35
CA GLU A 9 -19.76 -5.04 -9.53
C GLU A 9 -19.60 -3.65 -8.91
N PHE A 10 -19.06 -3.57 -7.70
CA PHE A 10 -18.71 -2.30 -7.05
C PHE A 10 -17.78 -1.47 -7.93
N ILE A 11 -16.67 -2.03 -8.41
CA ILE A 11 -15.72 -1.34 -9.29
C ILE A 11 -16.45 -0.84 -10.55
N SER A 12 -17.26 -1.68 -11.19
CA SER A 12 -17.99 -1.33 -12.41
C SER A 12 -18.97 -0.16 -12.22
N ARG A 13 -19.66 -0.08 -11.07
CA ARG A 13 -20.58 1.03 -10.72
C ARG A 13 -19.88 2.38 -10.48
N HIS A 14 -18.56 2.37 -10.31
CA HIS A 14 -17.74 3.56 -10.11
C HIS A 14 -16.99 4.00 -11.38
N ALA A 15 -17.08 3.23 -12.46
CA ALA A 15 -16.60 3.68 -13.77
C ALA A 15 -17.45 4.88 -14.26
N LEU A 16 -16.80 5.82 -14.94
CA LEU A 16 -17.42 6.98 -15.56
C LEU A 16 -17.22 6.92 -17.10
N PRO A 17 -17.87 5.98 -17.80
CA PRO A 17 -17.64 5.74 -19.23
C PRO A 17 -17.94 6.98 -20.09
N GLU A 18 -18.85 7.84 -19.66
CA GLU A 18 -19.17 9.12 -20.31
C GLU A 18 -18.01 10.12 -20.28
N ARG A 19 -17.06 9.94 -19.36
CA ARG A 19 -15.81 10.72 -19.29
C ARG A 19 -14.66 10.09 -20.07
N GLY A 20 -14.86 8.88 -20.60
CA GLY A 20 -13.87 8.09 -21.32
C GLY A 20 -13.33 6.90 -20.53
N PRO A 21 -12.62 5.98 -21.21
CA PRO A 21 -12.14 4.73 -20.63
C PRO A 21 -11.16 4.97 -19.48
N GLY A 22 -11.18 4.07 -18.50
CA GLY A 22 -10.24 4.09 -17.37
C GLY A 22 -10.47 5.12 -16.28
N ARG A 23 -11.58 5.87 -16.33
CA ARG A 23 -11.91 6.91 -15.34
C ARG A 23 -12.86 6.39 -14.29
N TYR A 24 -12.45 6.48 -13.03
CA TYR A 24 -13.22 5.99 -11.89
C TYR A 24 -13.34 7.06 -10.81
N ARG A 25 -14.52 7.16 -10.21
CA ARG A 25 -14.76 7.96 -9.01
C ARG A 25 -14.46 7.16 -7.75
N TYR A 26 -14.16 7.86 -6.65
CA TYR A 26 -13.72 7.23 -5.40
C TYR A 26 -14.84 6.51 -4.63
N SER A 27 -16.03 7.11 -4.60
CA SER A 27 -17.25 6.57 -3.99
C SER A 27 -18.46 7.06 -4.79
N LEU A 28 -19.66 6.51 -4.55
CA LEU A 28 -20.88 6.99 -5.22
C LEU A 28 -21.29 8.42 -4.82
N THR A 29 -20.70 8.97 -3.76
CA THR A 29 -21.00 10.32 -3.24
C THR A 29 -20.19 11.42 -3.92
N VAL A 30 -19.19 11.04 -4.72
CA VAL A 30 -18.37 11.97 -5.50
C VAL A 30 -18.60 11.74 -7.00
N SER A 31 -18.39 12.79 -7.80
CA SER A 31 -18.62 12.76 -9.25
C SER A 31 -17.33 12.83 -10.06
N GLU A 32 -16.26 13.38 -9.50
CA GLU A 32 -15.00 13.57 -10.22
C GLU A 32 -14.17 12.28 -10.25
N PRO A 33 -13.64 11.87 -11.41
CA PRO A 33 -12.67 10.81 -11.46
C PRO A 33 -11.35 11.26 -10.86
N THR A 34 -10.69 10.37 -10.13
CA THR A 34 -9.34 10.61 -9.62
C THR A 34 -8.40 9.51 -10.09
N LEU A 35 -7.12 9.84 -10.19
CA LEU A 35 -6.09 8.91 -10.63
C LEU A 35 -5.93 7.77 -9.61
N TYR A 36 -6.02 8.08 -8.32
CA TYR A 36 -6.08 7.07 -7.25
C TYR A 36 -7.21 6.06 -7.48
N SER A 37 -8.44 6.53 -7.70
CA SER A 37 -9.59 5.66 -7.92
C SER A 37 -9.41 4.76 -9.14
N SER A 38 -8.83 5.31 -10.20
CA SER A 38 -8.53 4.58 -11.43
C SER A 38 -7.46 3.51 -11.20
N CYS A 39 -6.42 3.82 -10.42
CA CYS A 39 -5.41 2.83 -10.02
C CYS A 39 -6.02 1.73 -9.16
N TYR A 40 -6.81 2.06 -8.13
CA TYR A 40 -7.45 1.08 -7.25
C TYR A 40 -8.42 0.16 -7.99
N ALA A 41 -9.09 0.66 -9.02
CA ALA A 41 -9.90 -0.16 -9.92
C ALA A 41 -9.04 -1.19 -10.67
N VAL A 42 -7.92 -0.77 -11.27
CA VAL A 42 -6.99 -1.68 -11.96
C VAL A 42 -6.43 -2.73 -10.99
N LEU A 43 -5.92 -2.29 -9.84
CA LEU A 43 -5.26 -3.14 -8.86
C LEU A 43 -6.22 -4.18 -8.26
N THR A 44 -7.45 -3.77 -7.92
CA THR A 44 -8.48 -4.69 -7.42
C THR A 44 -8.90 -5.70 -8.50
N ARG A 45 -9.08 -5.26 -9.75
CA ARG A 45 -9.41 -6.15 -10.88
C ARG A 45 -8.27 -7.13 -11.15
N ASP A 46 -7.02 -6.69 -11.02
CA ASP A 46 -5.86 -7.55 -11.17
C ASP A 46 -5.82 -8.65 -10.12
N LEU A 47 -6.03 -8.33 -8.83
CA LEU A 47 -6.08 -9.32 -7.73
C LEU A 47 -7.04 -10.48 -8.06
N TYR A 48 -8.20 -10.17 -8.65
CA TYR A 48 -9.21 -11.15 -9.05
C TYR A 48 -8.96 -11.82 -10.41
N GLY A 49 -7.91 -11.42 -11.13
CA GLY A 49 -7.61 -11.84 -12.49
C GLY A 49 -8.57 -11.35 -13.55
N ASP A 50 -9.37 -10.34 -13.23
CA ASP A 50 -10.38 -9.79 -14.14
C ASP A 50 -9.76 -8.99 -15.29
N LEU A 51 -8.55 -8.41 -15.13
CA LEU A 51 -7.88 -7.71 -16.23
C LEU A 51 -7.56 -8.60 -17.44
N ALA A 52 -7.62 -9.93 -17.29
CA ALA A 52 -7.48 -10.87 -18.40
C ALA A 52 -8.68 -10.83 -19.38
N THR A 53 -9.81 -10.24 -18.96
CA THR A 53 -11.00 -10.09 -19.80
C THR A 53 -10.95 -8.86 -20.71
N LEU A 54 -10.02 -7.93 -20.45
CA LEU A 54 -9.83 -6.74 -21.28
C LEU A 54 -9.32 -7.11 -22.68
N THR A 55 -9.97 -6.53 -23.69
CA THR A 55 -9.44 -6.49 -25.05
C THR A 55 -8.16 -5.64 -25.13
N GLU A 56 -7.39 -5.85 -26.19
CA GLU A 56 -6.18 -5.06 -26.43
C GLU A 56 -6.47 -3.57 -26.61
N THR A 57 -7.62 -3.24 -27.21
CA THR A 57 -8.07 -1.84 -27.35
C THR A 57 -8.34 -1.21 -25.99
N GLU A 58 -9.12 -1.86 -25.14
CA GLU A 58 -9.41 -1.34 -23.79
C GLU A 58 -8.12 -1.18 -22.97
N ARG A 59 -7.23 -2.17 -23.02
CA ARG A 59 -5.93 -2.11 -22.34
C ARG A 59 -5.10 -0.90 -22.79
N ARG A 60 -5.01 -0.66 -24.11
CA ARG A 60 -4.32 0.50 -24.66
C ARG A 60 -4.96 1.83 -24.24
N GLU A 61 -6.29 1.88 -24.18
CA GLU A 61 -7.02 3.09 -23.75
C GLU A 61 -6.78 3.42 -22.28
N TRP A 62 -6.74 2.41 -21.42
CA TRP A 62 -6.36 2.56 -20.01
C TRP A 62 -4.93 3.08 -19.85
N LEU A 63 -3.97 2.46 -20.53
CA LEU A 63 -2.57 2.89 -20.52
C LEU A 63 -2.42 4.32 -21.04
N ALA A 64 -3.11 4.66 -22.13
CA ALA A 64 -3.11 6.00 -22.69
C ALA A 64 -3.64 7.02 -21.69
N TYR A 65 -4.77 6.73 -21.03
CA TYR A 65 -5.35 7.61 -20.02
C TYR A 65 -4.40 7.85 -18.84
N LEU A 66 -3.90 6.79 -18.19
CA LEU A 66 -3.00 6.93 -17.04
C LEU A 66 -1.74 7.74 -17.42
N ASN A 67 -1.18 7.51 -18.60
CA ASN A 67 0.02 8.21 -19.07
C ASN A 67 -0.22 9.67 -19.50
N THR A 68 -1.47 10.13 -19.64
CA THR A 68 -1.73 11.57 -19.81
C THR A 68 -1.41 12.39 -18.56
N HIS A 69 -1.23 11.73 -17.42
CA HIS A 69 -0.97 12.36 -16.13
C HIS A 69 0.52 12.41 -15.74
N GLN A 70 1.42 11.93 -16.59
CA GLN A 70 2.86 11.98 -16.32
C GLN A 70 3.43 13.36 -16.69
N ASP A 71 3.97 14.08 -15.70
CA ASP A 71 4.62 15.37 -15.88
C ASP A 71 6.04 15.24 -16.46
N PRO A 72 6.69 16.34 -16.91
CA PRO A 72 8.03 16.29 -17.48
C PRO A 72 9.13 15.74 -16.58
N ASP A 73 8.97 15.84 -15.25
CA ASP A 73 9.88 15.28 -14.24
C ASP A 73 9.68 13.76 -14.03
N GLY A 74 8.71 13.17 -14.74
CA GLY A 74 8.36 11.76 -14.71
C GLY A 74 7.33 11.40 -13.64
N LEU A 75 7.03 12.28 -12.68
CA LEU A 75 6.03 11.98 -11.65
C LEU A 75 4.62 12.11 -12.21
N TYR A 76 3.67 11.38 -11.62
CA TYR A 76 2.27 11.44 -12.00
C TYR A 76 1.50 12.44 -11.16
N ARG A 77 0.64 13.22 -11.82
CA ARG A 77 -0.17 14.26 -11.20
C ARG A 77 -1.65 14.06 -11.50
N ASP A 78 -2.44 14.00 -10.44
CA ASP A 78 -3.89 14.08 -10.53
C ASP A 78 -4.36 15.54 -10.45
N PRO A 79 -4.91 16.12 -11.53
CA PRO A 79 -5.31 17.53 -11.55
C PRO A 79 -6.45 17.86 -10.59
N VAL A 80 -7.20 16.87 -10.09
CA VAL A 80 -8.32 17.10 -9.17
C VAL A 80 -7.84 17.41 -7.75
N ILE A 81 -6.74 16.79 -7.33
CA ILE A 81 -6.27 16.84 -5.93
C ILE A 81 -4.92 17.54 -5.78
N PHE A 82 -4.16 17.70 -6.87
CA PHE A 82 -2.83 18.30 -6.81
C PHE A 82 -2.87 19.70 -6.18
N ASP A 83 -1.93 19.94 -5.28
CA ASP A 83 -1.77 21.19 -4.53
C ASP A 83 -3.01 21.57 -3.68
N GLN A 84 -3.79 20.58 -3.25
CA GLN A 84 -4.99 20.77 -2.43
C GLN A 84 -5.02 19.82 -1.22
N GLY A 85 -5.66 20.25 -0.13
CA GLY A 85 -5.84 19.42 1.06
C GLY A 85 -4.50 18.86 1.59
N TRP A 86 -4.42 17.55 1.80
CA TRP A 86 -3.17 16.90 2.21
C TRP A 86 -2.06 16.96 1.15
N TYR A 87 -2.41 17.19 -0.11
CA TYR A 87 -1.49 17.19 -1.25
C TYR A 87 -0.93 18.59 -1.56
N ALA A 88 -1.31 19.60 -0.78
CA ALA A 88 -0.81 20.97 -0.89
C ALA A 88 0.71 21.03 -0.69
N GLY A 89 1.42 21.66 -1.63
CA GLY A 89 2.88 21.74 -1.62
C GLY A 89 3.61 20.46 -2.02
N ASP A 90 2.90 19.47 -2.61
CA ASP A 90 3.45 18.21 -3.10
C ASP A 90 4.33 17.44 -2.07
N PRO A 91 3.81 17.16 -0.87
CA PRO A 91 4.60 16.59 0.21
C PRO A 91 5.05 15.17 -0.11
N PHE A 92 6.27 14.82 0.25
CA PHE A 92 6.89 13.55 -0.14
C PHE A 92 6.12 12.31 0.34
N HIS A 93 5.45 12.37 1.50
CA HIS A 93 4.74 11.23 2.10
C HIS A 93 3.41 10.89 1.41
N CYS A 94 2.69 11.86 0.83
CA CYS A 94 1.36 11.61 0.25
C CYS A 94 1.10 12.29 -1.11
N GLY A 95 1.99 13.17 -1.58
CA GLY A 95 1.92 13.89 -2.86
C GLY A 95 2.19 13.03 -4.09
N ARG A 96 2.69 13.64 -5.17
CA ARG A 96 2.99 12.98 -6.44
C ARG A 96 3.94 11.78 -6.33
N PRO A 97 4.98 11.76 -5.46
CA PRO A 97 5.79 10.56 -5.28
C PRO A 97 4.95 9.36 -4.80
N HIS A 98 4.02 9.58 -3.87
CA HIS A 98 3.13 8.54 -3.37
C HIS A 98 2.14 8.09 -4.45
N LEU A 99 1.46 9.02 -5.12
CA LEU A 99 0.53 8.71 -6.20
C LEU A 99 1.22 7.93 -7.33
N THR A 100 2.44 8.31 -7.68
CA THR A 100 3.24 7.63 -8.72
C THR A 100 3.44 6.16 -8.39
N CYS A 101 3.65 5.80 -7.12
CA CYS A 101 3.79 4.40 -6.70
C CYS A 101 2.55 3.56 -7.04
N HIS A 102 1.34 4.12 -6.91
CA HIS A 102 0.11 3.41 -7.29
C HIS A 102 -0.06 3.33 -8.81
N VAL A 103 0.31 4.39 -9.53
CA VAL A 103 0.20 4.44 -10.99
C VAL A 103 1.13 3.44 -11.65
N ILE A 104 2.39 3.33 -11.21
CA ILE A 104 3.35 2.36 -11.81
C ILE A 104 2.91 0.91 -11.58
N GLN A 105 2.28 0.60 -10.44
CA GLN A 105 1.69 -0.72 -10.20
C GLN A 105 0.51 -0.97 -11.13
N ALA A 106 -0.40 0.01 -11.28
CA ALA A 106 -1.53 -0.10 -12.20
C ALA A 106 -1.08 -0.27 -13.67
N LEU A 107 -0.08 0.50 -14.11
CA LEU A 107 0.52 0.34 -15.44
C LEU A 107 1.08 -1.06 -15.62
N THR A 108 1.79 -1.59 -14.64
CA THR A 108 2.37 -2.94 -14.71
C THR A 108 1.29 -4.01 -14.78
N CYS A 109 0.23 -3.93 -13.97
CA CYS A 109 -0.92 -4.85 -14.06
C CYS A 109 -1.58 -4.82 -15.45
N LEU A 110 -1.56 -3.65 -16.11
CA LEU A 110 -2.05 -3.47 -17.48
C LEU A 110 -1.05 -3.92 -18.55
N GLY A 111 0.19 -4.25 -18.19
CA GLY A 111 1.26 -4.63 -19.12
C GLY A 111 2.01 -3.46 -19.75
N GLY A 112 1.92 -2.27 -19.15
CA GLY A 112 2.62 -1.06 -19.59
C GLY A 112 3.81 -0.67 -18.70
N VAL A 113 4.59 0.27 -19.19
CA VAL A 113 5.72 0.89 -18.50
C VAL A 113 5.55 2.41 -18.50
N ALA A 114 5.94 3.07 -17.41
CA ALA A 114 5.93 4.53 -17.34
C ALA A 114 6.81 5.12 -18.45
N PRO A 115 6.28 6.00 -19.33
CA PRO A 115 7.01 6.46 -20.52
C PRO A 115 8.29 7.24 -20.23
N ARG A 116 8.32 8.02 -19.13
CA ARG A 116 9.47 8.83 -18.72
C ARG A 116 10.12 8.28 -17.45
N PRO A 117 11.46 8.36 -17.34
CA PRO A 117 12.16 8.12 -16.08
C PRO A 117 11.84 9.20 -15.05
N PHE A 118 12.06 8.89 -13.78
CA PHE A 118 11.78 9.78 -12.66
C PHE A 118 13.01 10.59 -12.29
N ALA A 119 12.96 11.92 -12.47
CA ALA A 119 14.06 12.80 -12.08
C ALA A 119 14.40 12.68 -10.58
N LEU A 120 13.38 12.41 -9.75
CA LEU A 120 13.54 12.16 -8.32
C LEU A 120 14.38 10.90 -8.04
N ALA A 121 14.16 9.80 -8.78
CA ALA A 121 14.95 8.58 -8.62
C ALA A 121 16.41 8.82 -9.04
N GLU A 122 16.64 9.62 -10.09
CA GLU A 122 17.99 10.01 -10.52
C GLU A 122 18.73 10.83 -9.46
N GLU A 123 18.06 11.80 -8.82
CA GLU A 123 18.65 12.62 -7.74
C GLU A 123 19.19 11.74 -6.60
N TYR A 124 18.38 10.77 -6.17
CA TYR A 124 18.72 9.86 -5.06
C TYR A 124 19.49 8.62 -5.49
N ALA A 125 19.82 8.47 -6.77
CA ALA A 125 20.78 7.46 -7.22
C ALA A 125 22.21 7.76 -6.74
N SER A 126 22.48 9.00 -6.28
CA SER A 126 23.68 9.38 -5.54
C SER A 126 23.62 8.85 -4.10
N LEU A 127 24.52 7.91 -3.77
CA LEU A 127 24.57 7.30 -2.43
C LEU A 127 24.81 8.33 -1.31
N ALA A 128 25.62 9.37 -1.58
CA ALA A 128 25.86 10.44 -0.62
C ALA A 128 24.59 11.27 -0.36
N THR A 129 23.84 11.59 -1.42
CA THR A 129 22.56 12.31 -1.34
C THR A 129 21.54 11.48 -0.56
N LEU A 130 21.40 10.19 -0.91
CA LEU A 130 20.49 9.27 -0.26
C LEU A 130 20.82 9.08 1.23
N ALA A 131 22.11 8.87 1.56
CA ALA A 131 22.54 8.73 2.95
C ALA A 131 22.21 9.98 3.78
N HIS A 132 22.51 11.16 3.25
CA HIS A 132 22.22 12.43 3.93
C HIS A 132 20.71 12.61 4.14
N TRP A 133 19.91 12.30 3.12
CA TRP A 133 18.46 12.41 3.19
C TRP A 133 17.84 11.47 4.23
N LEU A 134 18.29 10.21 4.29
CA LEU A 134 17.87 9.21 5.28
C LEU A 134 18.22 9.63 6.71
N GLN A 135 19.45 10.13 6.92
CA GLN A 135 19.90 10.65 8.21
C GLN A 135 19.10 11.86 8.69
N ALA A 136 18.61 12.69 7.76
CA ALA A 136 17.82 13.88 8.08
C ALA A 136 16.34 13.59 8.36
N ARG A 137 15.87 12.34 8.23
CA ARG A 137 14.48 11.97 8.52
C ARG A 137 14.23 11.93 10.03
N ASP A 138 12.96 12.06 10.40
CA ASP A 138 12.51 11.92 11.78
C ASP A 138 12.21 10.45 12.08
N TRP A 139 13.07 9.83 12.88
CA TRP A 139 12.96 8.44 13.34
C TRP A 139 12.25 8.31 14.70
N GLY A 140 11.73 9.41 15.24
CA GLY A 140 10.98 9.44 16.49
C GLY A 140 9.50 9.71 16.24
N ALA A 141 9.04 10.91 16.62
CA ALA A 141 7.62 11.26 16.66
C ALA A 141 6.93 11.18 15.28
N ARG A 142 7.67 11.38 14.18
CA ARG A 142 7.11 11.34 12.82
C ARG A 142 7.53 10.11 12.02
N VAL A 143 7.93 9.03 12.68
CA VAL A 143 8.44 7.83 12.00
C VAL A 143 7.44 7.24 10.98
N ALA A 144 6.12 7.37 11.21
CA ALA A 144 5.10 6.93 10.23
C ALA A 144 5.09 7.75 8.93
N TRP A 145 5.42 9.05 8.99
CA TRP A 145 5.60 9.89 7.80
C TRP A 145 6.90 9.51 7.09
N THR A 146 8.00 9.38 7.84
CA THR A 146 9.28 8.89 7.33
C THR A 146 9.12 7.52 6.63
N GLY A 147 8.27 6.64 7.18
CA GLY A 147 7.85 5.38 6.58
C GLY A 147 7.40 5.53 5.14
N ASN A 148 6.35 6.34 4.95
CA ASN A 148 5.79 6.67 3.64
C ASN A 148 6.82 7.30 2.71
N GLU A 149 7.62 8.25 3.19
CA GLU A 149 8.61 8.93 2.36
C GLU A 149 9.65 7.96 1.80
N ILE A 150 10.23 7.13 2.66
CA ILE A 150 11.24 6.16 2.25
C ILE A 150 10.64 5.10 1.32
N MET A 151 9.42 4.63 1.57
CA MET A 151 8.72 3.71 0.65
C MET A 151 8.53 4.33 -0.73
N ASN A 152 8.06 5.58 -0.79
CA ASN A 152 7.82 6.26 -2.05
C ASN A 152 9.12 6.34 -2.86
N LEU A 153 10.22 6.72 -2.22
CA LEU A 153 11.52 6.76 -2.89
C LEU A 153 12.02 5.36 -3.29
N GLY A 154 11.93 4.39 -2.38
CA GLY A 154 12.38 3.02 -2.60
C GLY A 154 11.66 2.36 -3.78
N ASN A 155 10.34 2.52 -3.87
CA ASN A 155 9.54 2.01 -4.99
C ASN A 155 9.96 2.65 -6.32
N LEU A 156 10.20 3.97 -6.34
CA LEU A 156 10.66 4.66 -7.56
C LEU A 156 12.04 4.18 -7.99
N LEU A 157 12.97 3.99 -7.05
CA LEU A 157 14.31 3.45 -7.33
C LEU A 157 14.25 2.00 -7.84
N GLN A 158 13.46 1.14 -7.20
CA GLN A 158 13.25 -0.24 -7.65
C GLN A 158 12.61 -0.30 -9.03
N TYR A 159 11.64 0.59 -9.31
CA TYR A 159 11.01 0.66 -10.62
C TYR A 159 11.99 1.15 -11.69
N SER A 160 12.73 2.22 -11.41
CA SER A 160 13.75 2.73 -12.35
C SER A 160 14.84 1.70 -12.63
N ARG A 161 15.24 0.90 -11.64
CA ARG A 161 16.15 -0.24 -11.85
C ARG A 161 15.57 -1.26 -12.83
N ASP A 162 14.35 -1.74 -12.57
CA ASP A 162 13.83 -2.93 -13.27
C ASP A 162 13.15 -2.60 -14.61
N TYR A 163 12.48 -1.47 -14.70
CA TYR A 163 11.64 -1.07 -15.84
C TYR A 163 12.26 0.03 -16.70
N HIS A 164 13.16 0.85 -16.14
CA HIS A 164 13.93 1.84 -16.91
C HIS A 164 15.41 1.45 -17.07
N HIS A 165 15.81 0.29 -16.52
CA HIS A 165 17.17 -0.24 -16.63
C HIS A 165 18.26 0.72 -16.10
N ASP A 166 17.97 1.48 -15.04
CA ASP A 166 18.97 2.35 -14.39
C ASP A 166 19.78 1.58 -13.33
N ASP A 167 20.99 1.16 -13.69
CA ASP A 167 21.94 0.48 -12.79
C ASP A 167 22.32 1.33 -11.57
N ARG A 168 22.29 2.67 -11.67
CA ARG A 168 22.57 3.56 -10.54
C ARG A 168 21.47 3.45 -9.50
N ALA A 169 20.21 3.40 -9.95
CA ALA A 169 19.07 3.16 -9.07
C ALA A 169 19.21 1.81 -8.36
N GLY A 170 19.68 0.76 -9.06
CA GLY A 170 19.92 -0.55 -8.42
C GLY A 170 20.97 -0.54 -7.31
N ARG A 171 22.06 0.22 -7.48
CA ARG A 171 23.04 0.43 -6.39
C ARG A 171 22.43 1.21 -5.23
N ALA A 172 21.60 2.21 -5.52
CA ALA A 172 20.92 3.00 -4.50
C ALA A 172 19.89 2.17 -3.72
N VAL A 173 19.15 1.25 -4.36
CA VAL A 173 18.26 0.30 -3.66
C VAL A 173 19.06 -0.59 -2.72
N SER A 174 20.17 -1.17 -3.19
CA SER A 174 21.01 -2.02 -2.35
C SER A 174 21.51 -1.26 -1.13
N PHE A 175 22.00 -0.03 -1.33
CA PHE A 175 22.41 0.86 -0.26
C PHE A 175 21.26 1.22 0.69
N LEU A 176 20.06 1.52 0.18
CA LEU A 176 18.89 1.85 0.99
C LEU A 176 18.54 0.70 1.95
N LEU A 177 18.48 -0.53 1.44
CA LEU A 177 18.14 -1.71 2.24
C LEU A 177 19.22 -2.00 3.28
N ASP A 178 20.50 -1.93 2.90
CA ASP A 178 21.62 -2.09 3.84
C ASP A 178 21.61 -0.98 4.92
N TRP A 179 21.28 0.25 4.55
CA TRP A 179 21.18 1.37 5.48
C TRP A 179 20.04 1.17 6.48
N LEU A 180 18.87 0.72 6.01
CA LEU A 180 17.73 0.41 6.88
C LEU A 180 18.05 -0.74 7.85
N GLU A 181 18.76 -1.77 7.41
CA GLU A 181 19.19 -2.86 8.32
C GLU A 181 20.17 -2.36 9.40
N ALA A 182 21.05 -1.42 9.06
CA ALA A 182 22.11 -0.97 9.94
C ALA A 182 21.74 0.21 10.85
N ASN A 183 20.66 0.96 10.56
CA ASN A 183 20.33 2.21 11.24
C ASN A 183 18.89 2.22 11.74
N HIS A 184 18.70 2.71 12.97
CA HIS A 184 17.40 2.90 13.64
C HIS A 184 16.53 1.66 13.84
N LEU A 185 16.87 0.49 13.29
CA LEU A 185 16.26 -0.78 13.63
C LEU A 185 16.64 -1.15 15.07
N ASP A 186 15.63 -1.43 15.90
CA ASP A 186 15.85 -2.00 17.23
C ASP A 186 15.77 -3.53 17.15
N PRO A 187 16.87 -4.26 17.39
CA PRO A 187 16.89 -5.72 17.28
C PRO A 187 16.04 -6.41 18.36
N ALA A 188 15.66 -5.73 19.45
CA ALA A 188 14.79 -6.30 20.48
C ALA A 188 13.32 -6.35 20.03
N THR A 189 12.92 -5.46 19.13
CA THR A 189 11.52 -5.25 18.71
C THR A 189 11.29 -5.54 17.24
N GLY A 190 12.34 -5.54 16.41
CA GLY A 190 12.27 -5.80 14.98
C GLY A 190 11.58 -4.70 14.18
N VAL A 191 11.42 -3.51 14.75
CA VAL A 191 10.88 -2.31 14.08
C VAL A 191 11.86 -1.16 14.23
N TRP A 192 11.68 -0.08 13.45
CA TRP A 192 12.58 1.06 13.50
C TRP A 192 12.02 2.22 14.31
N GLY A 193 12.95 3.08 14.71
CA GLY A 193 12.68 4.34 15.38
C GLY A 193 12.82 4.24 16.89
N SER A 194 12.31 5.26 17.58
CA SER A 194 12.51 5.43 19.02
C SER A 194 11.22 5.57 19.83
N LEU A 195 10.09 5.08 19.31
CA LEU A 195 8.80 5.12 20.00
C LEU A 195 8.74 4.12 21.16
N ASP A 196 7.97 4.43 22.20
CA ASP A 196 7.74 3.53 23.33
C ASP A 196 6.71 2.46 22.95
N LEU A 197 7.17 1.24 22.69
CA LEU A 197 6.29 0.14 22.26
C LEU A 197 5.49 -0.49 23.41
N SER A 198 5.72 -0.10 24.66
CA SER A 198 4.86 -0.51 25.77
C SER A 198 3.48 0.16 25.70
N ASP A 199 3.41 1.35 25.12
CA ASP A 199 2.18 2.04 24.74
C ASP A 199 1.60 1.42 23.46
N PRO A 200 0.37 0.84 23.50
CA PRO A 200 -0.27 0.23 22.33
C PRO A 200 -0.44 1.17 21.13
N LEU A 201 -0.68 2.47 21.36
CA LEU A 201 -0.87 3.43 20.29
C LEU A 201 0.46 3.70 19.57
N GLN A 202 1.52 3.97 20.33
CA GLN A 202 2.87 4.17 19.78
C GLN A 202 3.41 2.92 19.09
N ARG A 203 3.14 1.73 19.63
CA ARG A 203 3.44 0.47 18.94
C ARG A 203 2.73 0.36 17.59
N SER A 204 1.46 0.75 17.51
CA SER A 204 0.72 0.77 16.25
C SER A 204 1.34 1.74 15.24
N HIS A 205 1.80 2.92 15.69
CA HIS A 205 2.55 3.86 14.85
C HIS A 205 3.89 3.29 14.36
N ALA A 206 4.63 2.59 15.22
CA ALA A 206 5.91 1.97 14.84
C ALA A 206 5.72 0.86 13.79
N VAL A 207 4.68 0.02 13.96
CA VAL A 207 4.32 -1.01 12.99
C VAL A 207 3.87 -0.38 11.67
N GLN A 208 3.05 0.67 11.71
CA GLN A 208 2.68 1.42 10.52
C GLN A 208 3.92 1.93 9.78
N ALA A 209 4.91 2.51 10.47
CA ALA A 209 6.13 2.94 9.81
C ALA A 209 6.90 1.77 9.16
N ALA A 210 7.11 0.69 9.93
CA ALA A 210 7.85 -0.49 9.48
C ALA A 210 7.19 -1.20 8.29
N TYR A 211 5.86 -1.23 8.23
CA TYR A 211 5.08 -1.74 7.09
C TYR A 211 5.51 -1.11 5.77
N HIS A 212 5.87 0.17 5.74
CA HIS A 212 6.25 0.85 4.51
C HIS A 212 7.63 0.40 3.98
N TRP A 213 8.45 -0.27 4.78
CA TRP A 213 9.78 -0.71 4.36
C TRP A 213 9.88 -2.20 4.07
N TRP A 214 9.14 -3.06 4.78
CA TRP A 214 9.15 -4.50 4.52
C TRP A 214 8.84 -4.87 3.05
N PRO A 215 7.88 -4.25 2.34
CA PRO A 215 7.68 -4.48 0.91
C PRO A 215 8.91 -4.24 0.05
N LEU A 216 9.79 -3.29 0.43
CA LEU A 216 11.05 -3.05 -0.28
C LEU A 216 11.98 -4.27 -0.18
N PHE A 217 12.12 -4.83 1.04
CA PHE A 217 12.88 -6.07 1.27
C PHE A 217 12.25 -7.26 0.53
N ALA A 218 10.92 -7.39 0.61
CA ALA A 218 10.17 -8.47 0.00
C ALA A 218 10.33 -8.48 -1.53
N TYR A 219 10.27 -7.31 -2.17
CA TYR A 219 10.43 -7.18 -3.61
C TYR A 219 11.81 -7.67 -4.09
N ASP A 220 12.86 -7.29 -3.38
CA ASP A 220 14.24 -7.69 -3.67
C ASP A 220 14.60 -9.08 -3.11
N ARG A 221 13.62 -9.79 -2.51
CA ARG A 221 13.79 -11.09 -1.85
C ARG A 221 14.91 -11.08 -0.80
N ARG A 222 15.11 -9.94 -0.14
CA ARG A 222 16.01 -9.81 1.00
C ARG A 222 15.34 -10.42 2.24
N PRO A 223 16.08 -11.15 3.09
CA PRO A 223 15.55 -11.59 4.38
C PRO A 223 15.08 -10.39 5.20
N PHE A 224 13.99 -10.54 5.93
CA PHE A 224 13.56 -9.48 6.83
C PHE A 224 14.45 -9.44 8.07
N PRO A 225 15.00 -8.28 8.45
CA PRO A 225 15.83 -8.20 9.64
C PRO A 225 14.99 -8.44 10.89
N CYS A 226 15.54 -9.17 11.87
CA CYS A 226 14.91 -9.42 13.18
C CYS A 226 13.47 -9.98 13.10
N ALA A 227 13.17 -10.82 12.09
CA ALA A 227 11.82 -11.25 11.74
C ALA A 227 10.97 -11.78 12.92
N GLU A 228 11.55 -12.59 13.81
CA GLU A 228 10.80 -13.14 14.95
C GLU A 228 10.42 -12.08 15.99
N ARG A 229 11.28 -11.08 16.20
CA ARG A 229 10.97 -9.95 17.09
C ARG A 229 9.93 -9.03 16.45
N ALA A 230 10.05 -8.79 15.15
CA ALA A 230 9.03 -8.07 14.38
C ALA A 230 7.67 -8.77 14.48
N LEU A 231 7.63 -10.10 14.33
CA LEU A 231 6.41 -10.89 14.51
C LEU A 231 5.78 -10.70 15.90
N ASP A 232 6.57 -10.68 16.98
CA ASP A 232 6.04 -10.41 18.32
C ASP A 232 5.44 -9.00 18.44
N THR A 233 6.13 -7.99 17.91
CA THR A 233 5.68 -6.60 17.95
C THR A 233 4.39 -6.40 17.16
N VAL A 234 4.33 -6.95 15.94
CA VAL A 234 3.16 -6.84 15.07
C VAL A 234 2.00 -7.66 15.61
N LEU A 235 2.23 -8.88 16.11
CA LEU A 235 1.15 -9.70 16.68
C LEU A 235 0.47 -9.00 17.87
N ALA A 236 1.24 -8.22 18.64
CA ALA A 236 0.72 -7.46 19.78
C ALA A 236 -0.14 -6.24 19.38
N THR A 237 -0.24 -5.88 18.09
CA THR A 237 -1.19 -4.87 17.63
C THR A 237 -2.60 -5.43 17.40
N GLN A 238 -2.81 -6.75 17.46
CA GLN A 238 -4.14 -7.30 17.26
C GLN A 238 -5.08 -6.90 18.40
N ASN A 239 -6.19 -6.28 18.05
CA ASN A 239 -7.20 -5.82 18.99
C ASN A 239 -8.26 -6.90 19.27
N PRO A 240 -9.10 -6.73 20.31
CA PRO A 240 -10.11 -7.73 20.70
C PRO A 240 -11.18 -8.05 19.64
N ARG A 241 -11.36 -7.21 18.60
CA ARG A 241 -12.30 -7.47 17.50
C ARG A 241 -11.67 -8.30 16.37
N GLY A 242 -10.39 -8.62 16.46
CA GLY A 242 -9.65 -9.40 15.45
C GLY A 242 -8.92 -8.54 14.41
N GLY A 243 -9.23 -7.25 14.31
CA GLY A 243 -8.45 -6.28 13.55
C GLY A 243 -7.13 -5.93 14.23
N PHE A 244 -6.35 -5.05 13.61
CA PHE A 244 -5.07 -4.58 14.10
C PHE A 244 -5.03 -3.07 14.29
N GLY A 245 -4.18 -2.63 15.20
CA GLY A 245 -4.06 -1.23 15.59
C GLY A 245 -4.90 -0.89 16.82
N TRP A 246 -4.50 0.20 17.47
CA TRP A 246 -5.06 0.69 18.72
C TRP A 246 -5.58 2.13 18.60
N GLY A 247 -6.10 2.47 17.42
CA GLY A 247 -6.81 3.74 17.20
C GLY A 247 -5.91 4.87 16.73
N VAL A 248 -4.91 4.60 15.89
CA VAL A 248 -4.07 5.64 15.26
C VAL A 248 -4.94 6.66 14.51
N HIS A 249 -5.99 6.16 13.83
CA HIS A 249 -6.92 7.01 13.08
C HIS A 249 -8.23 7.30 13.83
N ASN A 250 -8.39 6.72 15.03
CA ASN A 250 -9.64 6.79 15.78
C ASN A 250 -9.42 6.46 17.27
N PRO A 251 -8.78 7.37 18.03
CA PRO A 251 -8.41 7.10 19.42
C PRO A 251 -9.63 6.91 20.34
N GLU A 252 -10.80 7.40 19.95
CA GLU A 252 -12.05 7.28 20.72
C GLU A 252 -12.64 5.86 20.67
N GLU A 253 -12.43 5.12 19.57
CA GLU A 253 -12.88 3.74 19.42
C GLU A 253 -11.71 2.87 18.90
N PRO A 254 -10.71 2.58 19.75
CA PRO A 254 -9.42 2.04 19.33
C PRO A 254 -9.49 0.64 18.71
N PHE A 255 -10.60 -0.07 18.88
CA PHE A 255 -10.81 -1.41 18.30
C PHE A 255 -11.56 -1.37 16.96
N ASN A 256 -12.06 -0.21 16.53
CA ASN A 256 -12.62 -0.01 15.21
C ASN A 256 -11.50 0.39 14.25
N SER A 257 -10.62 -0.57 13.95
CA SER A 257 -9.40 -0.33 13.18
C SER A 257 -9.68 0.13 11.76
N SER A 258 -8.78 0.96 11.24
CA SER A 258 -8.85 1.40 9.85
C SER A 258 -8.35 0.36 8.86
N ALA A 259 -8.69 0.54 7.59
CA ALA A 259 -8.15 -0.26 6.50
C ALA A 259 -6.61 -0.20 6.42
N CYS A 260 -6.00 0.93 6.83
CA CYS A 260 -4.54 1.04 6.93
C CYS A 260 -4.00 0.22 8.10
N GLU A 261 -4.50 0.43 9.32
CA GLU A 261 -3.98 -0.28 10.50
C GLU A 261 -4.06 -1.80 10.35
N ASP A 262 -5.12 -2.28 9.71
CA ASP A 262 -5.29 -3.70 9.44
C ASP A 262 -4.23 -4.25 8.47
N ILE A 263 -4.00 -3.62 7.31
CA ILE A 263 -2.99 -4.12 6.38
C ILE A 263 -1.56 -3.92 6.91
N ASP A 264 -1.31 -2.82 7.61
CA ASP A 264 0.01 -2.45 8.16
C ASP A 264 0.54 -3.55 9.10
N SER A 265 -0.35 -4.32 9.73
CA SER A 265 0.02 -5.44 10.59
C SER A 265 -0.18 -6.81 9.91
N LEU A 266 -1.25 -6.97 9.14
CA LEU A 266 -1.58 -8.24 8.51
C LEU A 266 -0.54 -8.65 7.45
N ASP A 267 -0.11 -7.72 6.60
CA ASP A 267 0.86 -8.01 5.55
C ASP A 267 2.19 -8.52 6.11
N PRO A 268 2.84 -7.81 7.06
CA PRO A 268 4.07 -8.32 7.64
C PRO A 268 3.87 -9.64 8.40
N LEU A 269 2.77 -9.84 9.14
CA LEU A 269 2.50 -11.15 9.75
C LEU A 269 2.45 -12.27 8.72
N ALA A 270 1.76 -12.04 7.59
CA ALA A 270 1.66 -13.00 6.51
C ALA A 270 3.00 -13.27 5.84
N ARG A 271 3.79 -12.24 5.49
CA ARG A 271 5.09 -12.41 4.81
C ARG A 271 6.17 -12.97 5.72
N LEU A 272 6.33 -12.41 6.93
CA LEU A 272 7.35 -12.82 7.89
C LEU A 272 7.14 -14.26 8.35
N SER A 273 5.88 -14.69 8.56
CA SER A 273 5.56 -16.06 8.99
C SER A 273 5.85 -17.12 7.92
N LEU A 274 6.08 -16.75 6.67
CA LEU A 274 6.55 -17.66 5.64
C LEU A 274 8.07 -17.86 5.67
N GLN A 275 8.82 -17.05 6.43
CA GLN A 275 10.27 -17.16 6.58
C GLN A 275 10.73 -17.90 7.84
N THR A 276 9.83 -18.16 8.80
CA THR A 276 10.14 -18.85 10.06
C THR A 276 8.95 -19.69 10.55
N GLN A 277 9.21 -20.67 11.41
CA GLN A 277 8.17 -21.44 12.11
C GLN A 277 7.77 -20.82 13.46
N TYR A 278 8.45 -19.75 13.87
CA TYR A 278 8.22 -19.06 15.14
C TYR A 278 6.76 -18.64 15.31
N ARG A 279 6.13 -19.08 16.42
CA ARG A 279 4.71 -18.80 16.79
C ARG A 279 3.69 -19.05 15.67
N ARG A 280 3.97 -19.96 14.73
CA ARG A 280 3.16 -20.19 13.53
C ARG A 280 1.67 -20.37 13.80
N GLU A 281 1.32 -21.23 14.74
CA GLU A 281 -0.10 -21.50 15.06
C GLU A 281 -0.82 -20.25 15.59
N GLU A 282 -0.13 -19.45 16.39
CA GLU A 282 -0.68 -18.22 16.94
C GLU A 282 -0.87 -17.15 15.87
N ILE A 283 0.13 -16.98 14.99
CA ILE A 283 0.06 -16.06 13.86
C ILE A 283 -1.07 -16.47 12.92
N TYR A 284 -1.19 -17.76 12.59
CA TYR A 284 -2.29 -18.25 11.75
C TYR A 284 -3.65 -18.10 12.43
N GLY A 285 -3.72 -18.27 13.75
CA GLY A 285 -4.89 -17.91 14.54
C GLY A 285 -5.25 -16.43 14.42
N ALA A 286 -4.26 -15.54 14.51
CA ALA A 286 -4.45 -14.10 14.34
C ALA A 286 -4.92 -13.73 12.94
N LEU A 287 -4.30 -14.29 11.88
CA LEU A 287 -4.71 -14.06 10.48
C LEU A 287 -6.16 -14.51 10.21
N ARG A 288 -6.60 -15.62 10.81
CA ARG A 288 -8.00 -16.09 10.69
C ARG A 288 -8.99 -15.13 11.34
N ARG A 289 -8.68 -14.60 12.54
CA ARG A 289 -9.51 -13.56 13.19
C ARG A 289 -9.52 -12.27 12.36
N ALA A 290 -8.37 -11.86 11.82
CA ALA A 290 -8.27 -10.70 10.97
C ALA A 290 -9.10 -10.85 9.69
N ARG A 291 -9.15 -12.04 9.10
CA ARG A 291 -10.02 -12.33 7.96
C ARG A 291 -11.49 -12.06 8.26
N GLU A 292 -11.98 -12.50 9.41
CA GLU A 292 -13.36 -12.26 9.84
C GLU A 292 -13.63 -10.75 9.99
N TRP A 293 -12.71 -10.03 10.63
CA TRP A 293 -12.79 -8.58 10.80
C TRP A 293 -12.77 -7.81 9.47
N VAL A 294 -11.86 -8.18 8.56
CA VAL A 294 -11.77 -7.56 7.23
C VAL A 294 -13.09 -7.75 6.48
N LEU A 295 -13.65 -8.97 6.49
CA LEU A 295 -14.94 -9.26 5.85
C LEU A 295 -16.11 -8.54 6.52
N GLU A 296 -16.07 -8.31 7.83
CA GLU A 296 -17.07 -7.52 8.54
C GLU A 296 -17.13 -6.09 7.99
N ASN A 297 -16.01 -5.50 7.57
CA ASN A 297 -15.92 -4.16 6.98
C ASN A 297 -16.43 -4.04 5.53
N ARG A 298 -17.03 -5.10 4.96
CA ARG A 298 -17.65 -5.06 3.64
C ARG A 298 -19.07 -4.47 3.69
N MET A 299 -19.41 -3.65 2.71
CA MET A 299 -20.71 -2.99 2.59
C MET A 299 -21.65 -3.67 1.58
N PRO A 300 -22.98 -3.45 1.69
CA PRO A 300 -23.96 -4.00 0.74
C PRO A 300 -23.75 -3.59 -0.72
N ASP A 301 -23.04 -2.48 -0.98
CA ASP A 301 -22.70 -2.00 -2.32
C ASP A 301 -21.56 -2.78 -2.99
N GLY A 302 -20.93 -3.73 -2.27
CA GLY A 302 -19.86 -4.60 -2.74
C GLY A 302 -18.44 -4.11 -2.40
N GLY A 303 -18.30 -2.85 -1.96
CA GLY A 303 -17.03 -2.27 -1.53
C GLY A 303 -16.74 -2.50 -0.04
N PHE A 304 -15.63 -1.94 0.42
CA PHE A 304 -15.27 -1.90 1.84
C PHE A 304 -15.20 -0.46 2.34
N VAL A 305 -15.40 -0.28 3.64
CA VAL A 305 -15.19 1.02 4.32
C VAL A 305 -13.77 1.15 4.86
N PHE A 306 -13.33 2.40 5.03
CA PHE A 306 -12.09 2.69 5.74
C PHE A 306 -12.18 2.30 7.22
N MET A 307 -13.25 2.73 7.90
CA MET A 307 -13.61 2.34 9.26
C MET A 307 -15.12 2.12 9.35
N ARG A 308 -15.56 1.16 10.17
CA ARG A 308 -16.99 0.83 10.27
C ARG A 308 -17.76 1.98 10.90
N GLY A 309 -18.86 2.38 10.25
CA GLY A 309 -19.79 3.40 10.78
C GLY A 309 -19.26 4.84 10.76
N LYS A 310 -18.10 5.11 10.15
CA LYS A 310 -17.53 6.46 10.04
C LYS A 310 -17.38 6.88 8.58
N PRO A 311 -17.63 8.16 8.23
CA PRO A 311 -17.20 8.70 6.96
C PRO A 311 -15.67 8.78 6.94
N PHE A 312 -15.10 8.84 5.74
CA PHE A 312 -13.66 9.03 5.57
C PHE A 312 -13.36 9.91 4.37
N GLU A 313 -12.45 10.85 4.56
CA GLU A 313 -11.89 11.68 3.50
C GLU A 313 -10.38 11.42 3.41
N TYR A 314 -9.93 10.90 2.27
CA TYR A 314 -8.51 10.67 2.03
C TYR A 314 -7.85 11.96 1.55
N GLY A 315 -7.72 12.91 2.46
CA GLY A 315 -7.02 14.18 2.27
C GLY A 315 -7.64 15.18 1.29
N HIS A 316 -8.75 14.84 0.64
CA HIS A 316 -9.45 15.70 -0.31
C HIS A 316 -10.92 15.30 -0.48
N PRO A 317 -11.87 16.25 -0.64
CA PRO A 317 -13.31 15.95 -0.81
C PRO A 317 -13.66 15.05 -2.00
N ALA A 318 -12.86 15.05 -3.07
CA ALA A 318 -13.04 14.13 -4.20
C ALA A 318 -12.64 12.67 -3.88
N LEU A 319 -11.99 12.44 -2.74
CA LEU A 319 -11.57 11.14 -2.21
C LEU A 319 -12.30 10.84 -0.89
N ARG A 320 -13.59 11.19 -0.82
CA ARG A 320 -14.44 10.98 0.36
C ARG A 320 -15.47 9.87 0.19
N SER A 321 -15.91 9.32 1.31
CA SER A 321 -17.00 8.36 1.42
C SER A 321 -17.81 8.59 2.69
N GLU A 322 -19.10 8.30 2.62
CA GLU A 322 -20.01 8.42 3.77
C GLU A 322 -19.96 7.18 4.67
N ALA A 323 -20.48 7.31 5.89
CA ALA A 323 -20.62 6.17 6.79
C ALA A 323 -21.48 5.08 6.13
N GLY A 324 -20.96 3.84 6.11
CA GLY A 324 -21.67 2.68 5.53
C GLY A 324 -21.58 2.59 4.00
N GLN A 325 -20.74 3.39 3.35
CA GLN A 325 -20.52 3.38 1.91
C GLN A 325 -19.13 2.83 1.57
N GLY A 326 -19.06 1.92 0.60
CA GLY A 326 -17.79 1.45 0.08
C GLY A 326 -17.02 2.55 -0.67
N ALA A 327 -15.69 2.47 -0.65
CA ALA A 327 -14.83 3.39 -1.40
C ALA A 327 -13.64 2.67 -2.05
N MET A 328 -13.05 3.29 -3.08
CA MET A 328 -11.99 2.67 -3.90
C MET A 328 -10.75 2.28 -3.10
N PHE A 329 -10.22 3.19 -2.29
CA PHE A 329 -9.04 2.94 -1.44
C PHE A 329 -9.25 1.77 -0.47
N PRO A 330 -10.25 1.81 0.44
CA PRO A 330 -10.44 0.71 1.38
C PRO A 330 -10.83 -0.59 0.68
N THR A 331 -11.55 -0.54 -0.45
CA THR A 331 -11.89 -1.74 -1.21
C THR A 331 -10.64 -2.45 -1.72
N TRP A 332 -9.70 -1.71 -2.31
CA TRP A 332 -8.44 -2.30 -2.74
C TRP A 332 -7.62 -2.83 -1.56
N PHE A 333 -7.37 -2.01 -0.54
CA PHE A 333 -6.53 -2.40 0.60
C PHE A 333 -7.08 -3.60 1.39
N ARG A 334 -8.40 -3.66 1.60
CA ARG A 334 -9.06 -4.80 2.27
C ARG A 334 -9.02 -6.05 1.39
N THR A 335 -9.22 -5.90 0.08
CA THR A 335 -9.09 -7.02 -0.86
C THR A 335 -7.64 -7.54 -0.90
N LEU A 336 -6.66 -6.64 -0.92
CA LEU A 336 -5.24 -6.98 -0.87
C LEU A 336 -4.89 -7.70 0.44
N SER A 337 -5.43 -7.24 1.57
CA SER A 337 -5.28 -7.91 2.87
C SER A 337 -5.80 -9.34 2.81
N LEU A 338 -6.99 -9.56 2.26
CA LEU A 338 -7.54 -10.91 2.06
C LEU A 338 -6.64 -11.75 1.15
N ALA A 339 -6.17 -11.20 0.03
CA ALA A 339 -5.28 -11.91 -0.88
C ALA A 339 -3.98 -12.36 -0.21
N ILE A 340 -3.34 -11.47 0.55
CA ILE A 340 -2.11 -11.74 1.27
C ILE A 340 -2.30 -12.78 2.37
N LEU A 341 -3.28 -12.59 3.26
CA LEU A 341 -3.51 -13.52 4.37
C LEU A 341 -3.93 -14.89 3.87
N GLU A 342 -4.80 -14.96 2.85
CA GLU A 342 -5.29 -16.23 2.32
C GLU A 342 -4.16 -17.00 1.63
N THR A 343 -3.28 -16.29 0.91
CA THR A 343 -2.06 -16.89 0.34
C THR A 343 -1.14 -17.44 1.42
N ALA A 344 -0.91 -16.71 2.52
CA ALA A 344 -0.09 -17.21 3.63
C ALA A 344 -0.72 -18.40 4.36
N LEU A 345 -2.06 -18.50 4.37
CA LEU A 345 -2.81 -19.65 4.87
C LEU A 345 -2.92 -20.80 3.85
N GLY A 346 -2.25 -20.72 2.71
CA GLY A 346 -2.18 -21.78 1.70
C GLY A 346 -3.32 -21.81 0.70
N GLN A 347 -4.13 -20.76 0.60
CA GLN A 347 -5.15 -20.63 -0.44
C GLN A 347 -4.54 -20.09 -1.74
N GLU A 348 -5.13 -20.48 -2.86
CA GLU A 348 -4.73 -20.07 -4.21
C GLU A 348 -5.85 -19.29 -4.90
N GLY A 349 -5.54 -18.68 -6.05
CA GLY A 349 -6.53 -18.00 -6.91
C GLY A 349 -6.42 -16.48 -6.95
N TRP A 350 -5.56 -15.89 -6.11
CA TRP A 350 -5.20 -14.47 -6.17
C TRP A 350 -4.07 -14.24 -7.17
N ARG A 351 -4.14 -13.14 -7.92
CA ARG A 351 -2.98 -12.63 -8.69
C ARG A 351 -2.30 -11.52 -7.91
N PHE A 352 -1.01 -11.35 -8.16
CA PHE A 352 -0.18 -10.33 -7.56
C PHE A 352 0.60 -9.61 -8.66
N CYS A 353 0.94 -8.35 -8.42
CA CYS A 353 1.65 -7.49 -9.35
C CYS A 353 3.16 -7.75 -9.22
N PRO A 354 3.89 -7.97 -10.33
CA PRO A 354 5.35 -8.12 -10.31
C PRO A 354 6.10 -6.77 -10.31
N ALA A 355 5.52 -5.71 -9.76
CA ALA A 355 6.13 -4.38 -9.65
C ALA A 355 6.41 -4.03 -8.19
N PRO A 356 7.36 -3.10 -7.92
CA PRO A 356 7.59 -2.57 -6.59
C PRO A 356 6.29 -2.06 -5.93
N GLY A 357 6.20 -2.16 -4.61
CA GLY A 357 5.07 -1.69 -3.80
C GLY A 357 4.27 -2.82 -3.13
N ASN A 358 2.98 -2.58 -2.86
CA ASN A 358 2.23 -3.39 -1.90
C ASN A 358 1.63 -4.71 -2.44
N GLN A 359 1.29 -4.80 -3.73
CA GLN A 359 0.59 -5.96 -4.31
C GLN A 359 1.53 -7.12 -4.66
N LEU A 360 2.52 -7.40 -3.81
CA LEU A 360 3.49 -8.47 -4.01
C LEU A 360 3.00 -9.79 -3.45
N ARG A 361 3.30 -10.90 -4.12
CA ARG A 361 2.97 -12.23 -3.59
C ARG A 361 3.78 -12.51 -2.33
N PRO A 362 3.16 -12.95 -1.22
CA PRO A 362 3.91 -13.50 -0.09
C PRO A 362 4.64 -14.78 -0.52
N THR A 363 5.96 -14.83 -0.30
CA THR A 363 6.80 -15.97 -0.67
C THR A 363 7.71 -16.34 0.49
N ALA A 364 7.97 -17.64 0.65
CA ALA A 364 9.09 -18.11 1.46
C ALA A 364 10.42 -17.68 0.80
N PRO A 365 11.53 -17.60 1.55
CA PRO A 365 12.85 -17.41 0.97
C PRO A 365 13.16 -18.56 -0.01
N VAL A 366 13.90 -18.25 -1.08
CA VAL A 366 14.39 -19.25 -2.06
C VAL A 366 15.56 -20.01 -1.48
#